data_AF-A0A941VKT5-F1
#
_entry.id   AF-A0A941VKT5-F1
#
_cell.length_a   1.000
_cell.length_b   1.000
_cell.length_c   1.000
_cell.angle_alpha   90.00
_cell.angle_beta   90.00
_cell.angle_gamma   90.00
#
_symmetry.space_group_name_H-M   'P 1'
#
loop_
_entity.id
_entity.type
_entity.pdbx_description
1 polymer ?
#
loop_
_entity_poly.entity_id
_entity_poly.type
_entity_poly.pdbx_seq_one_letter_code
_entity_poly.pdbx_strand_id
1 'polypeptide(L)'
;MTEGTLRGKAVGEGAITASLRGKEFSISARLLDEKISVTAKGRTDGVMPWEATADFQKGRYDFLITSVLKDVPEDLILNLNGNLSISGTRNHIAGTAEIKHMILSMYGYSFTNEDEISLHLKDREISVDSIAMRSGNTLLSTGGTLTIGRNYNIIIEGSSALSPFKSLSTKLGVLRGNADFVVGITGEWEKPKINGSITLVDGSIGLKEYPAYRITDLNGYLYMDNDRVVLQHLGGKIGGGDLDFSGILYLKRFSLSRFYVEAKMKNVTSSISNDFSVNFGGNLLYKGTPEAQMISGNIDINRARYRERVEWKSWLLQTKKAETFKADISNLAKADLNIKITGENNIIIDNNVARAVVGADLVVRGKIYRPSLLGRLETREGKVFFRNNEFNILQASADFSDPNRLNPSISIAADTIVKGYKVKMNLEGQLDRFNMSLSSDPPLKEMDILALLTVGQTGSGVKGLEAGIGAGEATSFVTGKMQDIFEERLRSITGLDRFQVDPHVSKSTGTVEPRVTVSKRLLGDRVYVTYTTAVGTLEEQIIKLEYFMNKNISLVGERDERGITGGDIRFRFEFK
;
A
#
# COMPACT_ATOMS: atom_id res chain seq x y z
N MET A 1 4.94 -58.81 -13.44
CA MET A 1 4.89 -57.57 -12.66
C MET A 1 3.96 -56.63 -13.40
N THR A 2 2.99 -56.06 -12.72
CA THR A 2 2.03 -55.11 -13.30
C THR A 2 2.35 -53.73 -12.76
N GLU A 3 2.46 -52.74 -13.64
CA GLU A 3 2.62 -51.34 -13.25
C GLU A 3 1.37 -50.90 -12.47
N GLY A 4 1.54 -50.58 -11.19
CA GLY A 4 0.45 -50.14 -10.34
C GLY A 4 0.13 -48.68 -10.60
N THR A 5 -1.15 -48.31 -10.60
CA THR A 5 -1.58 -46.91 -10.59
C THR A 5 -2.41 -46.60 -9.36
N LEU A 6 -2.10 -45.51 -8.65
CA LEU A 6 -2.92 -44.99 -7.54
C LEU A 6 -3.47 -43.62 -7.96
N ARG A 7 -4.79 -43.50 -8.07
CA ARG A 7 -5.48 -42.27 -8.53
C ARG A 7 -4.91 -41.70 -9.85
N GLY A 8 -4.56 -42.57 -10.79
CA GLY A 8 -4.05 -42.20 -12.11
C GLY A 8 -2.56 -41.85 -12.17
N LYS A 9 -1.82 -41.90 -11.06
CA LYS A 9 -0.34 -41.79 -11.06
C LYS A 9 0.28 -43.19 -11.00
N ALA A 10 1.26 -43.46 -11.86
CA ALA A 10 2.08 -44.66 -11.78
C ALA A 10 2.83 -44.69 -10.44
N VAL A 11 2.70 -45.78 -9.71
CA VAL A 11 3.31 -45.97 -8.39
C VAL A 11 4.40 -47.04 -8.39
N GLY A 12 4.82 -47.51 -9.56
CA GLY A 12 5.86 -48.53 -9.72
C GLY A 12 5.30 -49.95 -9.77
N GLU A 13 6.20 -50.91 -9.92
CA GLU A 13 5.84 -52.32 -10.02
C GLU A 13 5.60 -52.94 -8.63
N GLY A 14 4.80 -54.00 -8.61
CA GLY A 14 4.59 -54.80 -7.43
C GLY A 14 4.28 -56.26 -7.73
N ALA A 15 4.48 -57.09 -6.72
CA ALA A 15 4.13 -58.50 -6.71
C ALA A 15 3.35 -58.81 -5.43
N ILE A 16 2.22 -59.51 -5.58
CA ILE A 16 1.38 -59.94 -4.46
C ILE A 16 1.21 -61.45 -4.57
N THR A 17 1.56 -62.16 -3.52
CA THR A 17 1.31 -63.59 -3.36
C THR A 17 0.31 -63.77 -2.24
N ALA A 18 -0.81 -64.43 -2.52
CA ALA A 18 -1.82 -64.77 -1.53
C ALA A 18 -2.02 -66.29 -1.51
N SER A 19 -2.16 -66.86 -0.32
CA SER A 19 -2.48 -68.27 -0.14
C SER A 19 -3.64 -68.42 0.85
N LEU A 20 -4.52 -69.38 0.58
CA LEU A 20 -5.62 -69.74 1.46
C LEU A 20 -5.57 -71.26 1.66
N ARG A 21 -5.31 -71.70 2.90
CA ARG A 21 -5.26 -73.11 3.27
C ARG A 21 -6.32 -73.38 4.32
N GLY A 22 -7.42 -74.02 3.90
CA GLY A 22 -8.59 -74.20 4.76
C GLY A 22 -9.20 -72.84 5.10
N LYS A 23 -9.09 -72.44 6.37
CA LYS A 23 -9.60 -71.16 6.88
C LYS A 23 -8.53 -70.11 7.13
N GLU A 24 -7.26 -70.48 6.99
CA GLU A 24 -6.11 -69.59 7.19
C GLU A 24 -5.70 -68.95 5.87
N PHE A 25 -5.52 -67.65 5.88
CA PHE A 25 -4.98 -66.91 4.75
C PHE A 25 -3.63 -66.31 5.11
N SER A 26 -2.75 -66.21 4.11
CA SER A 26 -1.54 -65.42 4.17
C SER A 26 -1.38 -64.60 2.89
N ILE A 27 -0.89 -63.38 3.04
CA ILE A 27 -0.62 -62.44 1.95
C ILE A 27 0.80 -61.93 2.15
N SER A 28 1.59 -61.93 1.09
CA SER A 28 2.87 -61.25 1.03
C SER A 28 2.88 -60.36 -0.21
N ALA A 29 3.21 -59.09 -0.04
CA ALA A 29 3.28 -58.13 -1.13
C ALA A 29 4.58 -57.35 -1.09
N ARG A 30 5.17 -57.11 -2.25
CA ARG A 30 6.21 -56.10 -2.47
C ARG A 30 5.63 -55.07 -3.43
N LEU A 31 5.56 -53.82 -2.99
CA LEU A 31 4.92 -52.72 -3.72
C LEU A 31 5.91 -51.57 -3.92
N LEU A 32 5.65 -50.73 -4.90
CA LEU A 32 6.41 -49.51 -5.19
C LEU A 32 7.89 -49.76 -5.49
N ASP A 33 8.18 -50.70 -6.40
CA ASP A 33 9.56 -51.12 -6.72
C ASP A 33 10.28 -51.67 -5.47
N GLU A 34 9.59 -52.56 -4.74
CA GLU A 34 10.04 -53.18 -3.50
C GLU A 34 10.26 -52.23 -2.30
N LYS A 35 9.86 -50.95 -2.41
CA LYS A 35 9.99 -49.98 -1.30
C LYS A 35 9.05 -50.26 -0.14
N ILE A 36 7.92 -50.94 -0.38
CA ILE A 36 7.02 -51.39 0.68
C ILE A 36 6.94 -52.91 0.64
N SER A 37 7.26 -53.55 1.76
CA SER A 37 7.04 -54.98 1.97
C SER A 37 5.91 -55.17 2.96
N VAL A 38 4.85 -55.87 2.57
CA VAL A 38 3.69 -56.17 3.42
C VAL A 38 3.60 -57.67 3.64
N THR A 39 3.41 -58.09 4.89
CA THR A 39 3.01 -59.47 5.20
C THR A 39 1.73 -59.42 6.01
N ALA A 40 0.75 -60.27 5.70
CA ALA A 40 -0.47 -60.40 6.46
C ALA A 40 -0.82 -61.87 6.63
N LYS A 41 -1.35 -62.22 7.80
CA LYS A 41 -1.88 -63.56 8.08
C LYS A 41 -3.12 -63.45 8.93
N GLY A 42 -4.02 -64.39 8.78
CA GLY A 42 -5.24 -64.41 9.57
C GLY A 42 -6.12 -65.59 9.28
N ARG A 43 -7.29 -65.59 9.92
CA ARG A 43 -8.29 -66.62 9.78
C ARG A 43 -9.60 -66.03 9.29
N THR A 44 -10.35 -66.82 8.53
CA THR A 44 -11.66 -66.45 7.96
C THR A 44 -12.84 -66.88 8.83
N ASP A 45 -12.60 -67.57 9.95
CA ASP A 45 -13.63 -68.02 10.89
C ASP A 45 -13.71 -67.21 12.20
N GLY A 46 -14.81 -67.42 12.93
CA GLY A 46 -15.07 -66.75 14.20
C GLY A 46 -15.11 -65.24 14.04
N VAL A 47 -14.34 -64.53 14.86
CA VAL A 47 -14.19 -63.07 14.82
C VAL A 47 -13.25 -62.58 13.71
N MET A 48 -12.73 -63.49 12.89
CA MET A 48 -11.80 -63.22 11.80
C MET A 48 -10.52 -62.51 12.29
N PRO A 49 -9.72 -63.13 13.18
CA PRO A 49 -8.50 -62.51 13.66
C PRO A 49 -7.46 -62.42 12.54
N TRP A 50 -6.75 -61.30 12.48
CA TRP A 50 -5.72 -61.03 11.48
C TRP A 50 -4.61 -60.15 12.05
N GLU A 51 -3.44 -60.25 11.45
CA GLU A 51 -2.30 -59.37 11.68
C GLU A 51 -1.64 -59.05 10.33
N ALA A 52 -1.12 -57.84 10.20
CA ALA A 52 -0.33 -57.44 9.06
C ALA A 52 0.81 -56.52 9.50
N THR A 53 1.98 -56.74 8.93
CA THR A 53 3.13 -55.87 9.04
C THR A 53 3.44 -55.24 7.69
N ALA A 54 3.89 -53.99 7.70
CA ALA A 54 4.40 -53.31 6.53
C ALA A 54 5.73 -52.61 6.87
N ASP A 55 6.78 -52.95 6.12
CA ASP A 55 8.08 -52.31 6.19
C ASP A 55 8.22 -51.30 5.05
N PHE A 56 8.50 -50.06 5.41
CA PHE A 56 8.71 -48.94 4.49
C PHE A 56 10.22 -48.68 4.39
N GLN A 57 10.79 -48.98 3.23
CA GLN A 57 12.16 -48.60 2.89
C GLN A 57 12.27 -47.09 2.70
N LYS A 58 13.50 -46.56 2.74
CA LYS A 58 13.73 -45.14 2.48
C LYS A 58 13.23 -44.77 1.07
N GLY A 59 12.25 -43.88 1.00
CA GLY A 59 11.61 -43.51 -0.25
C GLY A 59 10.68 -42.32 -0.11
N ARG A 60 10.11 -41.92 -1.25
CA ARG A 60 9.15 -40.83 -1.38
C ARG A 60 7.71 -41.38 -1.30
N TYR A 61 6.92 -40.84 -0.37
CA TYR A 61 5.59 -41.33 0.02
C TYR A 61 4.54 -40.21 0.18
N ASP A 62 4.69 -39.06 -0.49
CA ASP A 62 3.72 -37.94 -0.42
C ASP A 62 2.30 -38.32 -0.87
N PHE A 63 2.15 -39.41 -1.62
CA PHE A 63 0.84 -39.98 -1.95
C PHE A 63 0.01 -40.33 -0.69
N LEU A 64 0.65 -40.65 0.43
CA LEU A 64 -0.04 -40.93 1.70
C LEU A 64 -0.78 -39.68 2.20
N ILE A 65 -0.15 -38.51 2.13
CA ILE A 65 -0.76 -37.23 2.57
C ILE A 65 -1.84 -36.80 1.58
N THR A 66 -1.54 -36.83 0.28
CA THR A 66 -2.49 -36.41 -0.78
C THR A 66 -3.69 -37.34 -0.93
N SER A 67 -3.63 -38.54 -0.35
CA SER A 67 -4.79 -39.44 -0.27
C SER A 67 -5.87 -38.92 0.68
N VAL A 68 -5.47 -38.18 1.72
CA VAL A 68 -6.32 -37.69 2.82
C VAL A 68 -6.65 -36.21 2.66
N LEU A 69 -5.66 -35.39 2.31
CA LEU A 69 -5.80 -33.93 2.19
C LEU A 69 -6.06 -33.52 0.73
N LYS A 70 -7.11 -32.73 0.50
CA LYS A 70 -7.47 -32.23 -0.84
C LYS A 70 -6.62 -31.04 -1.28
N ASP A 71 -6.31 -30.15 -0.33
CA ASP A 71 -5.55 -28.93 -0.58
C ASP A 71 -4.14 -29.10 0.01
N VAL A 72 -3.19 -29.50 -0.84
CA VAL A 72 -1.77 -29.62 -0.50
C VAL A 72 -0.95 -28.69 -1.39
N PRO A 73 0.19 -28.16 -0.90
CA PRO A 73 1.06 -27.34 -1.73
C PRO A 73 1.75 -28.17 -2.81
N GLU A 74 2.07 -27.55 -3.95
CA GLU A 74 2.69 -28.22 -5.11
C GLU A 74 4.08 -28.77 -4.80
N ASP A 75 4.79 -28.18 -3.85
CA ASP A 75 6.12 -28.58 -3.40
C ASP A 75 6.09 -29.63 -2.27
N LEU A 76 4.93 -30.24 -1.99
CA LEU A 76 4.81 -31.29 -0.99
C LEU A 76 5.65 -32.51 -1.37
N ILE A 77 6.61 -32.84 -0.51
CA ILE A 77 7.40 -34.07 -0.57
C ILE A 77 7.44 -34.69 0.82
N LEU A 78 7.11 -35.98 0.91
CA LEU A 78 7.28 -36.76 2.12
C LEU A 78 8.28 -37.86 1.81
N ASN A 79 9.45 -37.84 2.45
CA ASN A 79 10.33 -38.99 2.49
C ASN A 79 10.23 -39.64 3.86
N LEU A 80 10.11 -40.96 3.93
CA LEU A 80 10.13 -41.65 5.21
C LEU A 80 10.74 -43.05 5.11
N ASN A 81 11.03 -43.64 6.26
CA ASN A 81 11.21 -45.08 6.44
C ASN A 81 10.70 -45.48 7.83
N GLY A 82 10.28 -46.74 7.96
CA GLY A 82 9.66 -47.19 9.20
C GLY A 82 8.98 -48.54 9.07
N ASN A 83 8.30 -48.95 10.12
CA ASN A 83 7.47 -50.14 10.14
C ASN A 83 6.05 -49.80 10.62
N LEU A 84 5.10 -50.61 10.21
CA LEU A 84 3.72 -50.57 10.66
C LEU A 84 3.33 -52.00 11.04
N SER A 85 2.82 -52.20 12.24
CA SER A 85 2.26 -53.46 12.68
C SER A 85 0.81 -53.23 13.06
N ILE A 86 -0.12 -53.88 12.37
CA ILE A 86 -1.56 -53.79 12.63
C ILE A 86 -2.10 -55.19 12.92
N SER A 87 -3.04 -55.29 13.84
CA SER A 87 -3.71 -56.53 14.18
C SER A 87 -5.15 -56.25 14.56
N GLY A 88 -6.01 -57.24 14.43
CA GLY A 88 -7.41 -57.00 14.72
C GLY A 88 -8.32 -58.18 14.46
N THR A 89 -9.60 -57.87 14.54
CA THR A 89 -10.73 -58.72 14.20
C THR A 89 -11.59 -57.97 13.19
N ARG A 90 -12.79 -58.47 12.89
CA ARG A 90 -13.77 -57.73 12.08
C ARG A 90 -14.13 -56.36 12.66
N ASN A 91 -14.16 -56.22 13.99
CA ASN A 91 -14.72 -55.02 14.65
C ASN A 91 -13.69 -54.21 15.45
N HIS A 92 -12.52 -54.80 15.74
CA HIS A 92 -11.48 -54.16 16.53
C HIS A 92 -10.18 -54.14 15.77
N ILE A 93 -9.48 -53.02 15.80
CA ILE A 93 -8.20 -52.84 15.11
C ILE A 93 -7.23 -52.21 16.10
N ALA A 94 -6.03 -52.74 16.21
CA ALA A 94 -4.95 -52.14 16.96
C ALA A 94 -3.70 -52.10 16.10
N GLY A 95 -2.82 -51.14 16.30
CA GLY A 95 -1.56 -51.14 15.61
C GLY A 95 -0.57 -50.14 16.15
N THR A 96 0.68 -50.31 15.73
CA THR A 96 1.79 -49.43 16.03
C THR A 96 2.48 -49.06 14.71
N ALA A 97 2.82 -47.80 14.55
CA ALA A 97 3.65 -47.34 13.44
C ALA A 97 4.90 -46.68 14.01
N GLU A 98 6.06 -47.17 13.64
CA GLU A 98 7.35 -46.62 14.03
C GLU A 98 7.99 -45.97 12.80
N ILE A 99 8.14 -44.65 12.81
CA ILE A 99 8.78 -43.90 11.74
C ILE A 99 10.17 -43.49 12.23
N LYS A 100 11.20 -44.08 11.62
CA LYS A 100 12.60 -43.87 12.03
C LYS A 100 13.15 -42.55 11.52
N HIS A 101 12.95 -42.28 10.24
CA HIS A 101 13.26 -40.99 9.64
C HIS A 101 12.09 -40.54 8.78
N MET A 102 11.80 -39.25 8.89
CA MET A 102 10.78 -38.55 8.12
C MET A 102 11.36 -37.20 7.71
N ILE A 103 11.24 -36.86 6.43
CA ILE A 103 11.50 -35.53 5.89
C ILE A 103 10.23 -35.07 5.19
N LEU A 104 9.57 -34.07 5.76
CA LEU A 104 8.40 -33.43 5.18
C LEU A 104 8.80 -32.07 4.61
N SER A 105 8.83 -31.96 3.29
CA SER A 105 9.05 -30.70 2.60
C SER A 105 7.73 -30.11 2.13
N MET A 106 7.46 -28.85 2.48
CA MET A 106 6.29 -28.09 2.03
C MET A 106 6.53 -26.59 2.24
N TYR A 107 5.95 -25.77 1.36
CA TYR A 107 6.02 -24.31 1.46
C TYR A 107 7.45 -23.73 1.45
N GLY A 108 8.42 -24.45 0.87
CA GLY A 108 9.84 -24.09 0.83
C GLY A 108 10.66 -24.52 2.06
N TYR A 109 10.08 -25.31 2.96
CA TYR A 109 10.73 -25.77 4.21
C TYR A 109 10.79 -27.27 4.27
N SER A 110 11.78 -27.82 4.95
CA SER A 110 11.99 -29.26 5.12
C SER A 110 12.12 -29.59 6.59
N PHE A 111 11.11 -30.27 7.13
CA PHE A 111 11.04 -30.69 8.52
C PHE A 111 11.51 -32.13 8.66
N THR A 112 12.41 -32.37 9.63
CA THR A 112 12.91 -33.71 9.96
C THR A 112 12.54 -34.05 11.40
N ASN A 113 12.22 -35.31 11.70
CA ASN A 113 11.97 -35.76 13.06
C ASN A 113 13.27 -35.76 13.90
N GLU A 114 13.20 -35.33 15.17
CA GLU A 114 14.35 -35.38 16.11
C GLU A 114 14.58 -36.79 16.65
N ASP A 115 13.49 -37.48 16.97
CA ASP A 115 13.46 -38.84 17.52
C ASP A 115 12.55 -39.74 16.67
N GLU A 116 12.68 -41.06 16.83
CA GLU A 116 11.77 -42.01 16.20
C GLU A 116 10.32 -41.75 16.64
N ILE A 117 9.39 -41.72 15.69
CA ILE A 117 7.98 -41.42 15.97
C ILE A 117 7.23 -42.73 16.16
N SER A 118 6.62 -42.90 17.33
CA SER A 118 5.72 -44.02 17.63
C SER A 118 4.27 -43.56 17.63
N LEU A 119 3.47 -44.07 16.70
CA LEU A 119 2.03 -43.87 16.66
C LEU A 119 1.33 -45.15 17.11
N HIS A 120 0.30 -45.02 17.94
CA HIS A 120 -0.54 -46.15 18.34
C HIS A 120 -1.95 -45.94 17.81
N LEU A 121 -2.54 -46.99 17.25
CA LEU A 121 -3.93 -47.04 16.82
C LEU A 121 -4.67 -48.03 17.72
N LYS A 122 -5.82 -47.63 18.25
CA LYS A 122 -6.79 -48.51 18.90
C LYS A 122 -8.19 -48.15 18.45
N ASP A 123 -8.79 -49.05 17.69
CA ASP A 123 -10.03 -48.90 16.94
C ASP A 123 -10.01 -47.66 16.05
N ARG A 124 -10.48 -46.52 16.57
CA ARG A 124 -10.55 -45.23 15.86
C ARG A 124 -9.72 -44.15 16.54
N GLU A 125 -9.08 -44.48 17.66
CA GLU A 125 -8.23 -43.59 18.43
C GLU A 125 -6.78 -43.75 17.97
N ILE A 126 -6.19 -42.65 17.52
CA ILE A 126 -4.77 -42.54 17.24
C ILE A 126 -4.15 -41.78 18.41
N SER A 127 -3.08 -42.31 18.99
CA SER A 127 -2.34 -41.67 20.06
C SER A 127 -0.85 -41.59 19.74
N VAL A 128 -0.22 -40.51 20.18
CA VAL A 128 1.22 -40.30 20.10
C VAL A 128 1.71 -39.54 21.33
N ASP A 129 2.81 -39.99 21.91
CA ASP A 129 3.39 -39.33 23.08
C ASP A 129 3.96 -37.97 22.69
N SER A 130 4.85 -37.96 21.69
CA SER A 130 5.41 -36.73 21.12
C SER A 130 5.97 -36.98 19.72
N ILE A 131 5.74 -36.02 18.83
CA ILE A 131 6.37 -35.91 17.51
C ILE A 131 7.12 -34.58 17.52
N ALA A 132 8.45 -34.63 17.61
CA ALA A 132 9.30 -33.45 17.51
C ALA A 132 9.89 -33.34 16.09
N MET A 133 9.67 -32.21 15.44
CA MET A 133 10.09 -31.91 14.07
C MET A 133 10.93 -30.63 14.04
N ARG A 134 12.06 -30.65 13.33
CA ARG A 134 12.97 -29.51 13.16
C ARG A 134 13.12 -29.09 11.71
N SER A 135 13.13 -27.77 11.47
CA SER A 135 13.51 -27.17 10.18
C SER A 135 14.34 -25.91 10.43
N GLY A 136 15.66 -26.02 10.28
CA GLY A 136 16.58 -24.93 10.64
C GLY A 136 16.43 -24.56 12.12
N ASN A 137 16.07 -23.31 12.40
CA ASN A 137 15.84 -22.81 13.76
C ASN A 137 14.40 -23.03 14.26
N THR A 138 13.54 -23.67 13.47
CA THR A 138 12.17 -24.00 13.89
C THR A 138 12.15 -25.38 14.55
N LEU A 139 11.50 -25.46 15.72
CA LEU A 139 11.19 -26.70 16.42
C LEU A 139 9.68 -26.74 16.68
N LEU A 140 9.03 -27.82 16.25
CA LEU A 140 7.61 -28.08 16.48
C LEU A 140 7.48 -29.41 17.21
N SER A 141 6.78 -29.46 18.33
CA SER A 141 6.37 -30.72 18.96
C SER A 141 4.85 -30.83 18.98
N THR A 142 4.35 -32.04 18.79
CA THR A 142 2.93 -32.33 18.96
C THR A 142 2.71 -33.68 19.62
N GLY A 143 1.72 -33.77 20.49
CA GLY A 143 1.39 -34.98 21.21
C GLY A 143 -0.12 -35.05 21.49
N GLY A 144 -0.59 -36.23 21.86
CA GLY A 144 -1.96 -36.44 22.32
C GLY A 144 -2.72 -37.51 21.54
N THR A 145 -4.05 -37.36 21.56
CA THR A 145 -4.99 -38.37 21.05
C THR A 145 -6.01 -37.76 20.09
N LEU A 146 -6.39 -38.56 19.10
CA LEU A 146 -7.37 -38.21 18.07
C LEU A 146 -8.31 -39.38 17.85
N THR A 147 -9.59 -39.22 18.17
CA THR A 147 -10.59 -40.21 17.79
C THR A 147 -11.32 -39.75 16.53
N ILE A 148 -11.06 -40.42 15.41
CA ILE A 148 -11.52 -40.00 14.08
C ILE A 148 -13.06 -39.88 14.05
N GLY A 149 -13.56 -38.66 13.83
CA GLY A 149 -14.99 -38.34 13.78
C GLY A 149 -15.68 -38.20 15.13
N ARG A 150 -14.93 -38.18 16.24
CA ARG A 150 -15.47 -38.00 17.60
C ARG A 150 -14.86 -36.80 18.30
N ASN A 151 -13.57 -36.83 18.62
CA ASN A 151 -12.93 -35.79 19.42
C ASN A 151 -11.44 -35.62 19.13
N TYR A 152 -10.93 -34.49 19.60
CA TYR A 152 -9.52 -34.12 19.61
C TYR A 152 -9.05 -34.01 21.06
N ASN A 153 -7.79 -34.34 21.30
CA ASN A 153 -7.03 -33.92 22.47
C ASN A 153 -5.56 -33.85 22.06
N ILE A 154 -5.22 -32.80 21.32
CA ILE A 154 -3.91 -32.60 20.69
C ILE A 154 -3.26 -31.37 21.32
N ILE A 155 -1.98 -31.46 21.65
CA ILE A 155 -1.14 -30.33 22.03
C ILE A 155 -0.12 -30.10 20.92
N ILE A 156 0.10 -28.84 20.59
CA ILE A 156 1.07 -28.37 19.61
C ILE A 156 1.87 -27.26 20.30
N GLU A 157 3.18 -27.43 20.42
CA GLU A 157 4.05 -26.44 21.02
C GLU A 157 5.33 -26.29 20.21
N GLY A 158 6.04 -25.19 20.42
CA GLY A 158 7.31 -24.98 19.76
C GLY A 158 7.66 -23.53 19.53
N SER A 159 8.73 -23.35 18.77
CA SER A 159 9.26 -22.06 18.38
C SER A 159 9.59 -22.06 16.89
N SER A 160 9.18 -21.02 16.18
CA SER A 160 9.33 -20.97 14.73
C SER A 160 9.59 -19.56 14.22
N ALA A 161 10.42 -19.46 13.18
CA ALA A 161 10.44 -18.25 12.37
C ALA A 161 9.10 -18.11 11.64
N LEU A 162 8.60 -16.89 11.44
CA LEU A 162 7.32 -16.67 10.73
C LEU A 162 7.43 -16.78 9.21
N SER A 163 8.65 -16.77 8.65
CA SER A 163 8.88 -16.82 7.21
C SER A 163 8.22 -18.00 6.46
N PRO A 164 8.10 -19.23 7.02
CA PRO A 164 7.41 -20.33 6.36
C PRO A 164 5.95 -20.08 6.07
N PHE A 165 5.29 -19.38 6.99
CA PHE A 165 3.87 -19.13 6.92
C PHE A 165 3.51 -18.04 5.92
N LYS A 166 4.50 -17.37 5.30
CA LYS A 166 4.26 -16.38 4.23
C LYS A 166 3.48 -17.02 3.08
N SER A 167 3.85 -18.24 2.72
CA SER A 167 3.30 -19.03 1.62
C SER A 167 1.80 -19.33 1.77
N LEU A 168 1.29 -19.33 3.00
CA LEU A 168 -0.13 -19.55 3.30
C LEU A 168 -1.03 -18.41 2.81
N SER A 169 -0.45 -17.26 2.41
CA SER A 169 -1.19 -16.12 1.89
C SER A 169 -0.45 -15.46 0.73
N THR A 170 -1.04 -15.53 -0.46
CA THR A 170 -0.53 -14.85 -1.67
C THR A 170 -0.50 -13.32 -1.57
N LYS A 171 -1.17 -12.75 -0.55
CA LYS A 171 -1.26 -11.31 -0.30
C LYS A 171 -0.07 -10.76 0.49
N LEU A 172 0.66 -11.62 1.19
CA LEU A 172 1.81 -11.20 2.00
C LEU A 172 3.05 -11.07 1.12
N GLY A 173 3.61 -9.86 1.06
CA GLY A 173 4.91 -9.59 0.44
C GLY A 173 6.07 -9.96 1.37
N VAL A 174 5.90 -9.69 2.67
CA VAL A 174 6.88 -9.94 3.73
C VAL A 174 6.16 -10.53 4.95
N LEU A 175 6.73 -11.60 5.51
CA LEU A 175 6.40 -12.14 6.82
C LEU A 175 7.71 -12.64 7.45
N ARG A 176 8.11 -12.06 8.59
CA ARG A 176 9.36 -12.35 9.32
C ARG A 176 9.12 -12.22 10.83
N GLY A 177 10.09 -12.64 11.63
CA GLY A 177 10.05 -12.68 13.09
C GLY A 177 10.08 -14.09 13.62
N ASN A 178 10.00 -14.23 14.93
CA ASN A 178 9.94 -15.52 15.62
C ASN A 178 8.68 -15.57 16.49
N ALA A 179 8.09 -16.75 16.60
CA ALA A 179 6.96 -16.99 17.47
C ALA A 179 7.19 -18.24 18.32
N ASP A 180 6.92 -18.11 19.61
CA ASP A 180 6.80 -19.22 20.55
C ASP A 180 5.32 -19.48 20.79
N PHE A 181 4.90 -20.73 20.79
CA PHE A 181 3.49 -21.06 20.95
C PHE A 181 3.30 -22.38 21.71
N VAL A 182 2.17 -22.45 22.40
CA VAL A 182 1.64 -23.66 23.03
C VAL A 182 0.14 -23.62 22.80
N VAL A 183 -0.40 -24.59 22.06
CA VAL A 183 -1.80 -24.63 21.60
C VAL A 183 -2.36 -26.02 21.82
N GLY A 184 -3.39 -26.13 22.65
CA GLY A 184 -4.20 -27.32 22.86
C GLY A 184 -5.51 -27.26 22.08
N ILE A 185 -5.81 -28.32 21.33
CA ILE A 185 -7.06 -28.51 20.57
C ILE A 185 -7.80 -29.69 21.19
N THR A 186 -8.94 -29.41 21.82
CA THR A 186 -9.76 -30.39 22.52
C THR A 186 -11.22 -30.37 22.07
N GLY A 187 -12.04 -31.30 22.54
CA GLY A 187 -13.49 -31.27 22.34
C GLY A 187 -13.97 -32.09 21.14
N GLU A 188 -15.26 -31.96 20.83
CA GLU A 188 -15.92 -32.74 19.78
C GLU A 188 -15.50 -32.30 18.38
N TRP A 189 -15.59 -33.23 17.41
CA TRP A 189 -15.21 -33.00 16.01
C TRP A 189 -15.82 -31.72 15.41
N GLU A 190 -17.09 -31.46 15.71
CA GLU A 190 -17.85 -30.32 15.18
C GLU A 190 -17.79 -29.06 16.07
N LYS A 191 -17.21 -29.17 17.26
CA LYS A 191 -17.10 -28.10 18.28
C LYS A 191 -15.71 -28.12 18.96
N PRO A 192 -14.64 -27.85 18.19
CA PRO A 192 -13.29 -27.81 18.74
C PRO A 192 -13.17 -26.65 19.73
N LYS A 193 -12.41 -26.88 20.81
CA LYS A 193 -12.00 -25.90 21.80
C LYS A 193 -10.49 -25.72 21.68
N ILE A 194 -10.06 -24.48 21.47
CA ILE A 194 -8.66 -24.12 21.27
C ILE A 194 -8.22 -23.27 22.45
N ASN A 195 -7.24 -23.76 23.19
CA ASN A 195 -6.68 -23.08 24.34
C ASN A 195 -5.17 -22.94 24.16
N GLY A 196 -4.58 -21.84 24.61
CA GLY A 196 -3.13 -21.69 24.54
C GLY A 196 -2.69 -20.26 24.31
N SER A 197 -1.44 -20.09 23.90
CA SER A 197 -0.86 -18.78 23.66
C SER A 197 0.20 -18.77 22.58
N ILE A 198 0.40 -17.60 21.99
CA ILE A 198 1.44 -17.29 21.01
C ILE A 198 2.12 -16.00 21.47
N THR A 199 3.44 -16.04 21.60
CA THR A 199 4.30 -14.88 21.81
C THR A 199 5.02 -14.58 20.51
N LEU A 200 4.90 -13.36 20.00
CA LEU A 200 5.57 -12.89 18.80
C LEU A 200 6.70 -11.94 19.18
N VAL A 201 7.89 -12.17 18.61
CA VAL A 201 9.08 -11.33 18.81
C VAL A 201 9.68 -10.92 17.47
N ASP A 202 10.02 -9.64 17.35
CA ASP A 202 10.67 -9.03 16.18
C ASP A 202 9.99 -9.35 14.85
N GLY A 203 8.66 -9.35 14.87
CA GLY A 203 7.84 -9.60 13.70
C GLY A 203 7.92 -8.49 12.67
N SER A 204 7.75 -8.85 11.40
CA SER A 204 7.51 -7.88 10.33
C SER A 204 6.54 -8.41 9.29
N ILE A 205 5.55 -7.58 8.96
CA ILE A 205 4.49 -7.91 8.01
C ILE A 205 4.41 -6.80 6.96
N GLY A 206 4.32 -7.19 5.69
CA GLY A 206 4.10 -6.26 4.58
C GLY A 206 3.21 -6.89 3.51
N LEU A 207 2.29 -6.10 2.96
CA LEU A 207 1.40 -6.54 1.89
C LEU A 207 2.08 -6.43 0.52
N LYS A 208 1.82 -7.38 -0.36
CA LYS A 208 2.43 -7.44 -1.71
C LYS A 208 2.02 -6.26 -2.59
N GLU A 209 0.76 -5.85 -2.52
CA GLU A 209 0.20 -4.71 -3.27
C GLU A 209 0.65 -3.34 -2.74
N TYR A 210 1.11 -3.30 -1.48
CA TYR A 210 1.50 -2.09 -0.79
C TYR A 210 2.91 -2.21 -0.20
N PRO A 211 3.95 -2.43 -1.03
CA PRO A 211 5.29 -2.76 -0.55
C PRO A 211 5.95 -1.62 0.25
N ALA A 212 5.48 -0.38 0.05
CA ALA A 212 5.92 0.80 0.79
C ALA A 212 5.42 0.81 2.24
N TYR A 213 4.32 0.09 2.54
CA TYR A 213 3.69 0.05 3.86
C TYR A 213 4.02 -1.29 4.52
N ARG A 214 5.02 -1.26 5.39
CA ARG A 214 5.46 -2.41 6.17
C ARG A 214 5.37 -2.08 7.65
N ILE A 215 4.86 -3.03 8.42
CA ILE A 215 4.91 -2.99 9.87
C ILE A 215 6.14 -3.79 10.31
N THR A 216 6.96 -3.19 11.17
CA THR A 216 8.19 -3.77 11.72
C THR A 216 8.13 -3.78 13.25
N ASP A 217 9.14 -4.38 13.88
CA ASP A 217 9.28 -4.45 15.34
C ASP A 217 8.01 -4.98 16.03
N LEU A 218 7.29 -5.91 15.38
CA LEU A 218 6.05 -6.47 15.90
C LEU A 218 6.34 -7.38 17.09
N ASN A 219 5.87 -6.99 18.25
CA ASN A 219 6.01 -7.72 19.50
C ASN A 219 4.65 -7.80 20.18
N GLY A 220 4.25 -8.99 20.59
CA GLY A 220 2.92 -9.15 21.17
C GLY A 220 2.63 -10.53 21.73
N TYR A 221 1.54 -10.59 22.49
CA TYR A 221 1.05 -11.81 23.10
C TYR A 221 -0.42 -12.01 22.73
N LEU A 222 -0.71 -13.19 22.22
CA LEU A 222 -2.06 -13.65 21.87
C LEU A 222 -2.37 -14.87 22.72
N TYR A 223 -3.60 -14.97 23.21
CA TYR A 223 -4.07 -16.19 23.86
C TYR A 223 -5.38 -16.66 23.25
N MET A 224 -5.61 -17.95 23.32
CA MET A 224 -6.79 -18.61 22.82
C MET A 224 -7.55 -19.19 24.00
N ASP A 225 -8.85 -18.97 24.03
CA ASP A 225 -9.76 -19.50 25.03
C ASP A 225 -11.03 -19.99 24.33
N ASN A 226 -11.12 -21.31 24.19
CA ASN A 226 -12.15 -22.05 23.47
C ASN A 226 -12.29 -21.62 22.00
N ASP A 227 -13.27 -20.79 21.69
CA ASP A 227 -13.59 -20.29 20.36
C ASP A 227 -13.15 -18.84 20.16
N ARG A 228 -12.35 -18.29 21.08
CA ARG A 228 -11.92 -16.89 21.07
C ARG A 228 -10.40 -16.81 20.99
N VAL A 229 -9.89 -15.93 20.13
CA VAL A 229 -8.49 -15.52 20.12
C VAL A 229 -8.43 -14.07 20.58
N VAL A 230 -7.73 -13.83 21.68
CA VAL A 230 -7.60 -12.50 22.28
C VAL A 230 -6.19 -11.98 22.00
N LEU A 231 -6.16 -10.80 21.40
CA LEU A 231 -4.97 -10.00 21.17
C LEU A 231 -4.89 -8.96 22.30
N GLN A 232 -4.05 -9.22 23.32
CA GLN A 232 -3.93 -8.28 24.45
C GLN A 232 -3.23 -7.00 24.01
N HIS A 233 -2.08 -7.16 23.36
CA HIS A 233 -1.25 -6.08 22.87
C HIS A 233 -0.36 -6.63 21.75
N LEU A 234 -0.26 -5.88 20.66
CA LEU A 234 0.67 -6.14 19.57
C LEU A 234 1.21 -4.80 19.10
N GLY A 235 2.33 -4.43 19.70
CA GLY A 235 3.07 -3.22 19.38
C GLY A 235 3.95 -3.42 18.17
N GLY A 236 4.14 -2.38 17.37
CA GLY A 236 5.05 -2.37 16.24
C GLY A 236 5.25 -0.95 15.71
N LYS A 237 5.93 -0.84 14.57
CA LYS A 237 6.23 0.44 13.92
C LYS A 237 5.80 0.46 12.47
N ILE A 238 5.30 1.61 12.02
CA ILE A 238 4.97 1.87 10.62
C ILE A 238 5.24 3.34 10.30
N GLY A 239 5.91 3.62 9.17
CA GLY A 239 6.17 4.99 8.74
C GLY A 239 6.96 5.83 9.77
N GLY A 240 7.82 5.18 10.56
CA GLY A 240 8.58 5.80 11.67
C GLY A 240 7.78 6.10 12.94
N GLY A 241 6.47 5.83 12.96
CA GLY A 241 5.60 5.97 14.13
C GLY A 241 5.31 4.65 14.83
N ASP A 242 4.67 4.75 16.00
CA ASP A 242 4.25 3.61 16.80
C ASP A 242 2.84 3.16 16.41
N LEU A 243 2.62 1.86 16.46
CA LEU A 243 1.37 1.20 16.16
C LEU A 243 1.11 0.15 17.25
N ASP A 244 -0.10 0.15 17.80
CA ASP A 244 -0.54 -0.84 18.77
C ASP A 244 -1.87 -1.44 18.35
N PHE A 245 -1.98 -2.76 18.39
CA PHE A 245 -3.21 -3.48 18.14
C PHE A 245 -3.69 -4.23 19.39
N SER A 246 -5.00 -4.19 19.63
CA SER A 246 -5.67 -5.02 20.63
C SER A 246 -7.02 -5.49 20.09
N GLY A 247 -7.55 -6.58 20.60
CA GLY A 247 -8.84 -7.07 20.11
C GLY A 247 -9.17 -8.51 20.41
N ILE A 248 -10.27 -8.97 19.80
CA ILE A 248 -10.79 -10.32 19.94
C ILE A 248 -11.35 -10.82 18.61
N LEU A 249 -11.01 -12.06 18.29
CA LEU A 249 -11.47 -12.82 17.14
C LEU A 249 -12.31 -14.01 17.65
N TYR A 250 -13.44 -14.27 17.02
CA TYR A 250 -14.33 -15.40 17.33
C TYR A 250 -14.26 -16.41 16.20
N LEU A 251 -14.09 -17.68 16.54
CA LEU A 251 -13.94 -18.79 15.61
C LEU A 251 -15.19 -19.68 15.61
N LYS A 252 -15.50 -20.27 14.46
CA LYS A 252 -16.48 -21.35 14.30
C LYS A 252 -15.83 -22.45 13.49
N ARG A 253 -15.60 -23.62 14.10
CA ARG A 253 -14.91 -24.77 13.46
C ARG A 253 -13.58 -24.34 12.80
N PHE A 254 -12.73 -23.64 13.57
CA PHE A 254 -11.45 -23.05 13.12
C PHE A 254 -11.54 -21.86 12.14
N SER A 255 -12.73 -21.49 11.66
CA SER A 255 -12.91 -20.36 10.72
C SER A 255 -13.29 -19.08 11.45
N LEU A 256 -12.77 -17.92 11.01
CA LEU A 256 -13.15 -16.62 11.57
C LEU A 256 -14.65 -16.36 11.34
N SER A 257 -15.39 -16.11 12.42
CA SER A 257 -16.83 -15.80 12.38
C SER A 257 -17.10 -14.31 12.62
N ARG A 258 -16.40 -13.71 13.58
CA ARG A 258 -16.53 -12.30 13.95
C ARG A 258 -15.22 -11.78 14.51
N PHE A 259 -14.96 -10.50 14.37
CA PHE A 259 -13.77 -9.86 14.93
C PHE A 259 -14.05 -8.43 15.40
N TYR A 260 -13.21 -7.99 16.33
CA TYR A 260 -13.08 -6.62 16.79
C TYR A 260 -11.61 -6.35 17.06
N VAL A 261 -11.02 -5.43 16.31
CA VAL A 261 -9.60 -5.08 16.43
C VAL A 261 -9.51 -3.56 16.50
N GLU A 262 -8.93 -3.06 17.57
CA GLU A 262 -8.56 -1.65 17.72
C GLU A 262 -7.09 -1.49 17.30
N ALA A 263 -6.82 -0.43 16.55
CA ALA A 263 -5.49 0.00 16.16
C ALA A 263 -5.26 1.44 16.65
N LYS A 264 -4.25 1.63 17.50
CA LYS A 264 -3.81 2.93 17.99
C LYS A 264 -2.52 3.31 17.29
N MET A 265 -2.48 4.52 16.76
CA MET A 265 -1.37 5.01 15.95
C MET A 265 -0.84 6.30 16.54
N LYS A 266 0.49 6.43 16.58
CA LYS A 266 1.16 7.63 17.06
C LYS A 266 2.29 8.02 16.10
N ASN A 267 2.23 9.25 15.61
CA ASN A 267 3.32 9.85 14.81
C ASN A 267 3.68 9.05 13.55
N VAL A 268 2.70 8.42 12.90
CA VAL A 268 2.88 7.64 11.67
C VAL A 268 3.02 8.58 10.49
N THR A 269 4.08 8.40 9.69
CA THR A 269 4.30 9.18 8.46
C THR A 269 3.99 8.34 7.23
N SER A 270 3.14 8.87 6.34
CA SER A 270 2.74 8.26 5.08
C SER A 270 3.04 9.20 3.93
N SER A 271 3.75 8.70 2.91
CA SER A 271 3.96 9.40 1.64
C SER A 271 2.90 8.98 0.64
N ILE A 272 1.91 9.83 0.43
CA ILE A 272 0.80 9.58 -0.51
C ILE A 272 1.30 9.74 -1.95
N SER A 273 2.21 10.69 -2.18
CA SER A 273 2.95 10.89 -3.43
C SER A 273 4.35 11.46 -3.13
N ASN A 274 5.14 11.74 -4.18
CA ASN A 274 6.46 12.37 -4.02
C ASN A 274 6.39 13.76 -3.37
N ASP A 275 5.29 14.47 -3.56
CA ASP A 275 5.10 15.85 -3.09
C ASP A 275 3.92 16.00 -2.11
N PHE A 276 3.40 14.87 -1.63
CA PHE A 276 2.39 14.84 -0.59
C PHE A 276 2.73 13.83 0.50
N SER A 277 3.06 14.36 1.69
CA SER A 277 3.30 13.56 2.89
C SER A 277 2.43 14.01 4.06
N VAL A 278 2.03 13.03 4.88
CA VAL A 278 1.16 13.24 6.03
C VAL A 278 1.74 12.49 7.23
N ASN A 279 1.87 13.20 8.34
CA ASN A 279 2.14 12.64 9.65
C ASN A 279 0.87 12.74 10.50
N PHE A 280 0.45 11.62 11.10
CA PHE A 280 -0.80 11.52 11.82
C PHE A 280 -0.72 10.56 13.01
N GLY A 281 -1.67 10.70 13.93
CA GLY A 281 -2.01 9.71 14.94
C GLY A 281 -3.50 9.39 14.88
N GLY A 282 -3.98 8.54 15.78
CA GLY A 282 -5.42 8.28 15.89
C GLY A 282 -5.73 6.87 16.36
N ASN A 283 -7.02 6.59 16.48
CA ASN A 283 -7.55 5.30 16.91
C ASN A 283 -8.58 4.82 15.90
N LEU A 284 -8.40 3.59 15.39
CA LEU A 284 -9.31 2.96 14.45
C LEU A 284 -9.82 1.64 15.02
N LEU A 285 -11.12 1.39 14.90
CA LEU A 285 -11.77 0.14 15.21
C LEU A 285 -12.17 -0.55 13.92
N TYR A 286 -11.59 -1.72 13.68
CA TYR A 286 -11.96 -2.63 12.60
C TYR A 286 -12.77 -3.80 13.17
N LYS A 287 -14.04 -3.90 12.77
CA LYS A 287 -14.95 -4.91 13.31
C LYS A 287 -15.89 -5.48 12.27
N GLY A 288 -16.43 -6.66 12.53
CA GLY A 288 -17.48 -7.25 11.73
C GLY A 288 -17.35 -8.76 11.56
N THR A 289 -17.83 -9.24 10.44
CA THR A 289 -17.78 -10.63 9.96
C THR A 289 -16.98 -10.64 8.64
N PRO A 290 -16.54 -11.81 8.14
CA PRO A 290 -15.89 -11.88 6.83
C PRO A 290 -16.72 -11.24 5.69
N GLU A 291 -18.05 -11.29 5.78
CA GLU A 291 -18.99 -10.80 4.76
C GLU A 291 -19.34 -9.31 4.92
N ALA A 292 -19.39 -8.81 6.16
CA ALA A 292 -19.78 -7.44 6.49
C ALA A 292 -18.82 -6.83 7.52
N GLN A 293 -18.02 -5.87 7.07
CA GLN A 293 -16.90 -5.29 7.80
C GLN A 293 -17.04 -3.77 7.91
N MET A 294 -16.54 -3.17 8.99
CA MET A 294 -16.55 -1.73 9.21
C MET A 294 -15.24 -1.27 9.84
N ILE A 295 -14.73 -0.14 9.36
CA ILE A 295 -13.60 0.61 9.94
C ILE A 295 -14.13 1.96 10.41
N SER A 296 -14.00 2.25 11.69
CA SER A 296 -14.48 3.50 12.28
C SER A 296 -13.50 4.08 13.28
N GLY A 297 -13.42 5.40 13.41
CA GLY A 297 -12.58 6.03 14.41
C GLY A 297 -12.19 7.46 14.04
N ASN A 298 -11.04 7.89 14.55
CA ASN A 298 -10.47 9.21 14.30
C ASN A 298 -9.02 9.12 13.84
N ILE A 299 -8.63 10.05 12.99
CA ILE A 299 -7.26 10.32 12.58
C ILE A 299 -7.00 11.81 12.83
N ASP A 300 -5.97 12.08 13.61
CA ASP A 300 -5.51 13.43 13.91
C ASP A 300 -4.24 13.68 13.10
N ILE A 301 -4.31 14.61 12.17
CA ILE A 301 -3.16 15.08 11.41
C ILE A 301 -2.28 15.83 12.40
N ASN A 302 -1.00 15.46 12.52
CA ASN A 302 -0.02 16.23 13.28
C ASN A 302 0.66 17.25 12.36
N ARG A 303 0.94 16.84 11.12
CA ARG A 303 1.52 17.67 10.07
C ARG A 303 1.25 17.08 8.71
N ALA A 304 0.82 17.88 7.76
CA ALA A 304 0.81 17.49 6.35
C ALA A 304 1.53 18.53 5.50
N ARG A 305 2.11 18.09 4.39
CA ARG A 305 2.72 18.98 3.40
C ARG A 305 2.32 18.55 2.01
N TYR A 306 1.58 19.41 1.32
CA TYR A 306 1.10 19.23 -0.03
C TYR A 306 1.76 20.25 -0.96
N ARG A 307 2.62 19.78 -1.86
CA ARG A 307 3.38 20.58 -2.83
C ARG A 307 3.09 20.24 -4.28
N GLU A 308 2.15 19.34 -4.53
CA GLU A 308 1.80 18.98 -5.90
C GLU A 308 1.30 20.19 -6.67
N ARG A 309 1.79 20.32 -7.91
CA ARG A 309 1.38 21.36 -8.83
C ARG A 309 -0.08 21.13 -9.24
N VAL A 310 -0.90 22.17 -9.14
CA VAL A 310 -2.30 22.13 -9.51
C VAL A 310 -2.46 22.46 -10.99
N GLU A 311 -2.87 21.46 -11.77
CA GLU A 311 -3.15 21.55 -13.21
C GLU A 311 -4.60 21.98 -13.50
N TRP A 312 -5.01 23.14 -13.00
CA TRP A 312 -6.40 23.63 -13.06
C TRP A 312 -6.97 23.76 -14.48
N LYS A 313 -6.10 23.94 -15.50
CA LYS A 313 -6.49 24.07 -16.91
C LYS A 313 -6.98 22.75 -17.52
N SER A 314 -6.59 21.62 -16.95
CA SER A 314 -7.07 20.30 -17.38
C SER A 314 -8.55 20.08 -16.99
N TRP A 315 -9.01 20.72 -15.91
CA TRP A 315 -10.39 20.65 -15.43
C TRP A 315 -11.38 21.38 -16.35
N LEU A 316 -10.92 22.40 -17.08
CA LEU A 316 -11.72 23.12 -18.08
C LEU A 316 -11.92 22.35 -19.40
N LEU A 317 -11.13 21.31 -19.66
CA LEU A 317 -11.07 20.64 -20.97
C LEU A 317 -11.53 19.19 -20.93
N GLN A 318 -11.79 18.63 -19.75
CA GLN A 318 -12.10 17.22 -19.62
C GLN A 318 -13.36 17.00 -18.78
N THR A 319 -14.39 16.45 -19.43
CA THR A 319 -15.31 15.50 -18.80
C THR A 319 -14.52 14.25 -18.42
N LYS A 320 -13.68 14.31 -17.38
CA LYS A 320 -13.05 13.11 -16.82
C LYS A 320 -14.17 12.26 -16.24
N LYS A 321 -14.49 11.13 -16.91
CA LYS A 321 -15.19 10.01 -16.27
C LYS A 321 -14.44 9.73 -14.98
N ALA A 322 -15.16 9.71 -13.85
CA ALA A 322 -14.59 9.31 -12.57
C ALA A 322 -13.81 8.02 -12.78
N GLU A 323 -12.49 8.07 -12.61
CA GLU A 323 -11.67 6.88 -12.61
C GLU A 323 -12.16 6.06 -11.42
N THR A 324 -12.92 5.01 -11.70
CA THR A 324 -13.19 3.98 -10.72
C THR A 324 -11.84 3.42 -10.33
N PHE A 325 -11.42 3.64 -9.08
CA PHE A 325 -10.33 2.88 -8.49
C PHE A 325 -10.64 1.40 -8.73
N LYS A 326 -10.00 0.78 -9.73
CA LYS A 326 -10.03 -0.67 -9.91
C LYS A 326 -9.04 -1.24 -8.91
N ALA A 327 -9.44 -1.14 -7.65
CA ALA A 327 -8.87 -1.89 -6.57
C ALA A 327 -9.37 -3.34 -6.74
N ASP A 328 -8.60 -4.15 -7.46
CA ASP A 328 -8.72 -5.61 -7.39
C ASP A 328 -8.08 -6.05 -6.06
N ILE A 329 -8.72 -5.67 -4.95
CA ILE A 329 -8.24 -5.95 -3.60
C ILE A 329 -9.37 -6.73 -2.93
N SER A 330 -9.10 -7.99 -2.60
CA SER A 330 -9.44 -8.73 -1.35
C SER A 330 -10.75 -8.39 -0.58
N ASN A 331 -11.24 -9.33 0.23
CA ASN A 331 -12.37 -9.16 1.16
C ASN A 331 -12.41 -7.86 2.01
N LEU A 332 -11.28 -7.16 2.19
CA LEU A 332 -11.20 -5.83 2.82
C LEU A 332 -11.90 -4.72 2.01
N ALA A 333 -11.97 -4.80 0.68
CA ALA A 333 -12.62 -3.76 -0.14
C ALA A 333 -14.11 -3.57 0.22
N LYS A 334 -14.75 -4.60 0.79
CA LYS A 334 -16.15 -4.55 1.22
C LYS A 334 -16.38 -3.77 2.52
N ALA A 335 -15.31 -3.37 3.23
CA ALA A 335 -15.43 -2.66 4.49
C ALA A 335 -16.05 -1.27 4.29
N ASP A 336 -17.02 -0.95 5.15
CA ASP A 336 -17.57 0.40 5.28
C ASP A 336 -16.66 1.27 6.14
N LEU A 337 -16.46 2.51 5.73
CA LEU A 337 -15.67 3.51 6.41
C LEU A 337 -16.57 4.47 7.17
N ASN A 338 -16.12 4.89 8.34
CA ASN A 338 -16.65 6.05 9.07
C ASN A 338 -15.53 6.65 9.93
N ILE A 339 -14.64 7.41 9.29
CA ILE A 339 -13.41 7.91 9.89
C ILE A 339 -13.50 9.43 9.96
N LYS A 340 -13.38 10.01 11.15
CA LYS A 340 -13.20 11.45 11.33
C LYS A 340 -11.73 11.80 11.14
N ILE A 341 -11.43 12.84 10.37
CA ILE A 341 -10.08 13.34 10.15
C ILE A 341 -10.04 14.79 10.61
N THR A 342 -9.14 15.10 11.54
CA THR A 342 -9.01 16.41 12.18
C THR A 342 -7.59 16.94 12.03
N GLY A 343 -7.45 18.25 11.79
CA GLY A 343 -6.16 18.92 11.71
C GLY A 343 -6.30 20.39 12.10
N GLU A 344 -5.57 20.81 13.14
CA GLU A 344 -5.62 22.17 13.66
C GLU A 344 -4.49 23.00 13.07
N ASN A 345 -4.73 23.64 11.91
CA ASN A 345 -3.78 24.51 11.22
C ASN A 345 -2.38 23.89 11.06
N ASN A 346 -2.33 22.65 10.58
CA ASN A 346 -1.10 21.88 10.47
C ASN A 346 -0.93 21.20 9.10
N ILE A 347 -1.78 21.56 8.14
CA ILE A 347 -1.70 21.14 6.75
C ILE A 347 -1.09 22.29 5.95
N ILE A 348 0.14 22.12 5.51
CA ILE A 348 0.87 23.11 4.71
C ILE A 348 0.59 22.84 3.24
N ILE A 349 -0.05 23.79 2.57
CA ILE A 349 -0.16 23.83 1.11
C ILE A 349 0.91 24.79 0.61
N ASP A 350 1.79 24.32 -0.28
CA ASP A 350 2.86 25.14 -0.88
C ASP A 350 3.09 24.70 -2.33
N ASN A 351 2.33 25.28 -3.25
CA ASN A 351 2.37 24.96 -4.67
C ASN A 351 2.20 26.21 -5.55
N ASN A 352 1.99 26.02 -6.85
CA ASN A 352 1.85 27.08 -7.85
C ASN A 352 0.58 27.93 -7.71
N VAL A 353 -0.38 27.53 -6.87
CA VAL A 353 -1.66 28.23 -6.67
C VAL A 353 -1.71 28.92 -5.31
N ALA A 354 -1.18 28.29 -4.25
CA ALA A 354 -1.25 28.86 -2.92
C ALA A 354 -0.07 28.44 -2.02
N ARG A 355 0.22 29.31 -1.06
CA ARG A 355 1.04 29.03 0.12
C ARG A 355 0.24 29.36 1.37
N ALA A 356 -0.30 28.35 2.03
CA ALA A 356 -1.17 28.55 3.20
C ALA A 356 -1.05 27.40 4.19
N VAL A 357 -1.42 27.69 5.44
CA VAL A 357 -1.60 26.70 6.49
C VAL A 357 -3.09 26.51 6.71
N VAL A 358 -3.56 25.28 6.60
CA VAL A 358 -4.98 24.94 6.51
C VAL A 358 -5.37 24.02 7.67
N GLY A 359 -6.55 24.29 8.24
CA GLY A 359 -7.23 23.39 9.18
C GLY A 359 -8.22 22.48 8.45
N ALA A 360 -8.49 21.31 9.04
CA ALA A 360 -9.39 20.31 8.48
C ALA A 360 -10.34 19.73 9.54
N ASP A 361 -11.63 19.67 9.21
CA ASP A 361 -12.60 18.79 9.87
C ASP A 361 -13.34 18.01 8.78
N LEU A 362 -12.92 16.77 8.57
CA LEU A 362 -13.36 15.91 7.48
C LEU A 362 -13.90 14.58 8.02
N VAL A 363 -14.79 13.97 7.26
CA VAL A 363 -15.31 12.63 7.53
C VAL A 363 -15.26 11.81 6.25
N VAL A 364 -14.60 10.64 6.32
CA VAL A 364 -14.55 9.65 5.25
C VAL A 364 -15.58 8.56 5.52
N ARG A 365 -16.49 8.35 4.57
CA ARG A 365 -17.58 7.37 4.63
C ARG A 365 -17.68 6.49 3.38
N GLY A 366 -18.54 5.49 3.42
CA GLY A 366 -18.80 4.60 2.28
C GLY A 366 -17.81 3.44 2.20
N LYS A 367 -17.78 2.73 1.07
CA LYS A 367 -16.93 1.54 0.91
C LYS A 367 -15.49 1.94 0.63
N ILE A 368 -14.52 1.11 1.01
CA ILE A 368 -13.09 1.34 0.70
C ILE A 368 -12.84 1.57 -0.81
N TYR A 369 -13.52 0.83 -1.69
CA TYR A 369 -13.34 0.99 -3.14
C TYR A 369 -14.06 2.23 -3.72
N ARG A 370 -14.93 2.87 -2.93
CA ARG A 370 -15.68 4.06 -3.34
C ARG A 370 -15.96 4.95 -2.12
N PRO A 371 -14.92 5.57 -1.55
CA PRO A 371 -15.06 6.41 -0.38
C PRO A 371 -15.75 7.74 -0.76
N SER A 372 -16.41 8.30 0.23
CA SER A 372 -17.07 9.59 0.22
C SER A 372 -16.36 10.50 1.21
N LEU A 373 -16.00 11.72 0.81
CA LEU A 373 -15.36 12.71 1.66
C LEU A 373 -16.34 13.85 1.92
N LEU A 374 -16.54 14.16 3.20
CA LEU A 374 -17.43 15.24 3.65
C LEU A 374 -16.69 16.12 4.65
N GLY A 375 -17.12 17.38 4.79
CA GLY A 375 -16.57 18.31 5.78
C GLY A 375 -15.91 19.53 5.14
N ARG A 376 -14.98 20.17 5.86
CA ARG A 376 -14.42 21.46 5.46
C ARG A 376 -12.92 21.54 5.68
N LEU A 377 -12.25 22.19 4.73
CA LEU A 377 -10.93 22.75 4.89
C LEU A 377 -11.04 24.27 4.97
N GLU A 378 -10.29 24.91 5.86
CA GLU A 378 -10.31 26.38 5.95
C GLU A 378 -8.99 26.99 6.40
N THR A 379 -8.79 28.25 6.03
CA THR A 379 -7.68 29.07 6.50
C THR A 379 -8.06 30.56 6.50
N ARG A 380 -7.39 31.35 7.33
CA ARG A 380 -7.53 32.82 7.43
C ARG A 380 -6.22 33.55 7.18
N GLU A 381 -5.19 32.83 6.74
CA GLU A 381 -3.86 33.37 6.50
C GLU A 381 -3.14 32.64 5.37
N GLY A 382 -2.11 33.27 4.82
CA GLY A 382 -1.34 32.75 3.70
C GLY A 382 -1.52 33.57 2.43
N LYS A 383 -1.11 32.99 1.31
CA LYS A 383 -1.03 33.65 0.02
C LYS A 383 -1.66 32.79 -1.07
N VAL A 384 -2.37 33.43 -1.99
CA VAL A 384 -2.80 32.85 -3.27
C VAL A 384 -2.07 33.57 -4.39
N PHE A 385 -1.64 32.82 -5.40
CA PHE A 385 -0.89 33.34 -6.54
C PHE A 385 -1.81 33.49 -7.74
N PHE A 386 -1.90 34.70 -8.27
CA PHE A 386 -2.69 34.99 -9.48
C PHE A 386 -1.96 35.99 -10.39
N ARG A 387 -1.70 35.58 -11.64
CA ARG A 387 -1.03 36.41 -12.67
C ARG A 387 0.28 37.06 -12.17
N ASN A 388 1.15 36.29 -11.52
CA ASN A 388 2.40 36.76 -10.89
C ASN A 388 2.24 37.74 -9.72
N ASN A 389 1.01 37.96 -9.23
CA ASN A 389 0.76 38.73 -8.02
C ASN A 389 0.48 37.79 -6.85
N GLU A 390 0.95 38.21 -5.68
CA GLU A 390 0.63 37.56 -4.41
C GLU A 390 -0.55 38.27 -3.77
N PHE A 391 -1.63 37.53 -3.55
CA PHE A 391 -2.79 37.99 -2.79
C PHE A 391 -2.72 37.41 -1.39
N ASN A 392 -2.85 38.25 -0.36
CA ASN A 392 -2.97 37.82 1.02
C ASN A 392 -4.37 37.27 1.25
N ILE A 393 -4.45 36.05 1.80
CA ILE A 393 -5.74 35.41 2.10
C ILE A 393 -6.36 36.13 3.30
N LEU A 394 -7.60 36.59 3.13
CA LEU A 394 -8.45 37.07 4.21
C LEU A 394 -9.27 35.91 4.79
N GLN A 395 -9.82 35.08 3.90
CA GLN A 395 -10.54 33.87 4.23
C GLN A 395 -10.51 32.92 3.03
N ALA A 396 -10.26 31.64 3.26
CA ALA A 396 -10.42 30.61 2.24
C ALA A 396 -11.04 29.34 2.84
N SER A 397 -11.99 28.73 2.14
CA SER A 397 -12.52 27.42 2.49
C SER A 397 -12.78 26.54 1.28
N ALA A 398 -12.77 25.23 1.52
CA ALA A 398 -13.22 24.20 0.61
C ALA A 398 -14.19 23.28 1.35
N ASP A 399 -15.44 23.27 0.92
CA ASP A 399 -16.54 22.57 1.56
C ASP A 399 -16.95 21.34 0.73
N PHE A 400 -16.78 20.16 1.32
CA PHE A 400 -17.11 18.86 0.75
C PHE A 400 -18.51 18.44 1.23
N SER A 401 -19.52 18.61 0.38
CA SER A 401 -20.92 18.35 0.72
C SER A 401 -21.59 17.27 -0.14
N ASP A 402 -21.04 16.94 -1.31
CA ASP A 402 -21.56 15.87 -2.17
C ASP A 402 -20.92 14.52 -1.82
N PRO A 403 -21.69 13.54 -1.29
CA PRO A 403 -21.12 12.26 -0.92
C PRO A 403 -20.69 11.40 -2.11
N ASN A 404 -21.15 11.71 -3.34
CA ASN A 404 -20.92 10.90 -4.53
C ASN A 404 -19.81 11.45 -5.42
N ARG A 405 -19.32 12.67 -5.16
CA ARG A 405 -18.33 13.36 -6.00
C ARG A 405 -17.32 14.09 -5.13
N LEU A 406 -16.04 13.95 -5.48
CA LEU A 406 -14.96 14.74 -4.90
C LEU A 406 -14.86 16.09 -5.63
N ASN A 407 -15.89 16.94 -5.47
CA ASN A 407 -15.97 18.27 -6.08
C ASN A 407 -16.39 19.31 -5.02
N PRO A 408 -15.44 19.87 -4.24
CA PRO A 408 -15.76 20.79 -3.17
C PRO A 408 -16.26 22.14 -3.70
N SER A 409 -17.08 22.82 -2.90
CA SER A 409 -17.38 24.24 -3.09
C SER A 409 -16.25 25.07 -2.48
N ILE A 410 -15.57 25.85 -3.30
CA ILE A 410 -14.46 26.70 -2.93
C ILE A 410 -14.98 28.13 -2.70
N SER A 411 -14.50 28.78 -1.65
CA SER A 411 -14.72 30.20 -1.36
C SER A 411 -13.40 30.82 -0.94
N ILE A 412 -12.90 31.82 -1.68
CA ILE A 412 -11.64 32.51 -1.38
C ILE A 412 -11.88 34.00 -1.46
N ALA A 413 -11.55 34.73 -0.40
CA ALA A 413 -11.44 36.18 -0.35
C ALA A 413 -9.99 36.56 -0.05
N ALA A 414 -9.37 37.34 -0.92
CA ALA A 414 -7.97 37.72 -0.80
C ALA A 414 -7.73 39.14 -1.33
N ASP A 415 -6.68 39.82 -0.86
CA ASP A 415 -6.35 41.18 -1.30
C ASP A 415 -4.86 41.38 -1.61
N THR A 416 -4.57 42.35 -2.45
CA THR A 416 -3.20 42.77 -2.80
C THR A 416 -3.15 44.27 -3.04
N ILE A 417 -1.94 44.84 -3.06
CA ILE A 417 -1.72 46.24 -3.40
C ILE A 417 -0.77 46.29 -4.60
N VAL A 418 -1.27 46.81 -5.73
CA VAL A 418 -0.50 46.95 -6.96
C VAL A 418 -0.56 48.41 -7.41
N LYS A 419 0.61 49.06 -7.50
CA LYS A 419 0.75 50.46 -7.94
C LYS A 419 -0.19 51.44 -7.21
N GLY A 420 -0.42 51.22 -5.91
CA GLY A 420 -1.27 52.07 -5.08
C GLY A 420 -2.76 51.74 -5.10
N TYR A 421 -3.20 50.76 -5.91
CA TYR A 421 -4.57 50.26 -5.88
C TYR A 421 -4.68 49.04 -4.97
N LYS A 422 -5.63 49.07 -4.03
CA LYS A 422 -5.98 47.91 -3.22
C LYS A 422 -6.95 47.03 -4.00
N VAL A 423 -6.49 45.90 -4.50
CA VAL A 423 -7.30 44.96 -5.29
C VAL A 423 -7.79 43.82 -4.41
N LYS A 424 -9.11 43.56 -4.41
CA LYS A 424 -9.73 42.41 -3.76
C LYS A 424 -10.17 41.39 -4.80
N MET A 425 -9.89 40.12 -4.53
CA MET A 425 -10.28 38.97 -5.32
C MET A 425 -11.24 38.10 -4.50
N ASN A 426 -12.43 37.84 -5.05
CA ASN A 426 -13.35 36.84 -4.52
C ASN A 426 -13.52 35.72 -5.55
N LEU A 427 -13.36 34.47 -5.12
CA LEU A 427 -13.60 33.27 -5.92
C LEU A 427 -14.60 32.39 -5.19
N GLU A 428 -15.70 32.03 -5.86
CA GLU A 428 -16.77 31.21 -5.28
C GLU A 428 -17.30 30.20 -6.30
N GLY A 429 -17.58 28.98 -5.85
CA GLY A 429 -18.25 27.95 -6.66
C GLY A 429 -17.58 26.59 -6.56
N GLN A 430 -18.03 25.63 -7.38
CA GLN A 430 -17.45 24.28 -7.39
C GLN A 430 -16.10 24.28 -8.10
N LEU A 431 -15.22 23.31 -7.80
CA LEU A 431 -13.88 23.23 -8.39
C LEU A 431 -13.89 23.15 -9.92
N ASP A 432 -14.92 22.53 -10.49
CA ASP A 432 -15.16 22.44 -11.94
C ASP A 432 -15.89 23.67 -12.52
N ARG A 433 -16.52 24.49 -11.68
CA ARG A 433 -17.37 25.63 -12.05
C ARG A 433 -17.33 26.70 -10.95
N PHE A 434 -16.34 27.59 -11.02
CA PHE A 434 -16.21 28.72 -10.11
C PHE A 434 -16.37 30.04 -10.86
N ASN A 435 -16.84 31.05 -10.14
CA ASN A 435 -16.86 32.45 -10.57
C ASN A 435 -15.77 33.21 -9.82
N MET A 436 -15.06 34.10 -10.51
CA MET A 436 -14.05 34.98 -9.91
C MET A 436 -14.47 36.42 -10.19
N SER A 437 -14.44 37.26 -9.17
CA SER A 437 -14.70 38.69 -9.28
C SER A 437 -13.54 39.49 -8.71
N LEU A 438 -13.20 40.58 -9.39
CA LEU A 438 -12.14 41.51 -8.98
C LEU A 438 -12.74 42.89 -8.71
N SER A 439 -12.27 43.53 -7.63
CA SER A 439 -12.63 44.91 -7.29
C SER A 439 -11.39 45.66 -6.82
N SER A 440 -11.39 46.99 -6.95
CA SER A 440 -10.27 47.83 -6.51
C SER A 440 -10.74 49.05 -5.73
N ASP A 441 -9.84 49.59 -4.91
CA ASP A 441 -9.97 50.89 -4.27
C ASP A 441 -8.68 51.71 -4.56
N PRO A 442 -8.76 52.85 -5.29
CA PRO A 442 -9.96 53.42 -5.94
C PRO A 442 -10.62 52.51 -6.99
N PRO A 443 -11.93 52.69 -7.31
CA PRO A 443 -12.67 51.78 -8.19
C PRO A 443 -12.21 51.86 -9.65
N LEU A 444 -11.87 50.69 -10.21
CA LEU A 444 -11.53 50.48 -11.62
C LEU A 444 -12.53 49.51 -12.26
N LYS A 445 -12.60 49.52 -13.60
CA LYS A 445 -13.32 48.47 -14.34
C LYS A 445 -12.55 47.16 -14.22
N GLU A 446 -13.25 46.03 -14.23
CA GLU A 446 -12.64 44.69 -14.08
C GLU A 446 -11.53 44.42 -15.10
N MET A 447 -11.70 44.85 -16.35
CA MET A 447 -10.67 44.75 -17.39
C MET A 447 -9.41 45.58 -17.08
N ASP A 448 -9.57 46.75 -16.45
CA ASP A 448 -8.44 47.58 -16.01
C ASP A 448 -7.71 46.94 -14.82
N ILE A 449 -8.44 46.26 -13.93
CA ILE A 449 -7.84 45.48 -12.84
C ILE A 449 -7.04 44.31 -13.41
N LEU A 450 -7.58 43.59 -14.39
CA LEU A 450 -6.87 42.49 -15.06
C LEU A 450 -5.62 42.99 -15.79
N ALA A 451 -5.68 44.12 -16.47
CA ALA A 451 -4.52 44.76 -17.09
C ALA A 451 -3.48 45.17 -16.04
N LEU A 452 -3.92 45.76 -14.92
CA LEU A 452 -3.06 46.15 -13.82
C LEU A 452 -2.33 44.93 -13.22
N LEU A 453 -3.03 43.82 -13.04
CA LEU A 453 -2.45 42.57 -12.52
C LEU A 453 -1.53 41.88 -13.54
N THR A 454 -1.76 42.03 -14.85
CA THR A 454 -1.00 41.32 -15.88
C THR A 454 0.24 42.09 -16.33
N VAL A 455 0.10 43.39 -16.59
CA VAL A 455 1.15 44.25 -17.17
C VAL A 455 1.53 45.45 -16.28
N GLY A 456 0.89 45.60 -15.11
CA GLY A 456 1.24 46.64 -14.14
C GLY A 456 0.75 48.05 -14.48
N GLN A 457 -0.20 48.20 -15.42
CA GLN A 457 -0.78 49.47 -15.86
C GLN A 457 -2.31 49.40 -15.99
N THR A 458 -3.01 50.52 -15.79
CA THR A 458 -4.46 50.64 -16.01
C THR A 458 -4.74 50.80 -17.51
N GLY A 459 -5.85 50.22 -18.02
CA GLY A 459 -6.13 50.12 -19.47
C GLY A 459 -6.21 51.45 -20.22
N SER A 460 -6.49 52.57 -19.52
CA SER A 460 -6.49 53.93 -20.07
C SER A 460 -5.12 54.43 -20.59
N GLY A 461 -4.02 53.73 -20.31
CA GLY A 461 -2.67 54.06 -20.82
C GLY A 461 -2.14 53.14 -21.93
N VAL A 462 -2.87 52.09 -22.32
CA VAL A 462 -2.30 51.00 -23.14
C VAL A 462 -3.14 50.74 -24.40
N LYS A 463 -2.62 51.15 -25.57
CA LYS A 463 -3.25 50.84 -26.87
C LYS A 463 -3.00 49.37 -27.23
N GLY A 464 -4.03 48.63 -27.64
CA GLY A 464 -3.90 47.24 -28.13
C GLY A 464 -4.38 46.14 -27.18
N LEU A 465 -4.68 46.44 -25.91
CA LEU A 465 -5.42 45.51 -25.03
C LEU A 465 -6.87 45.29 -25.54
N GLU A 466 -7.45 46.30 -26.20
CA GLU A 466 -8.78 46.23 -26.83
C GLU A 466 -8.79 45.41 -28.14
N ALA A 467 -7.66 45.30 -28.85
CA ALA A 467 -7.56 44.60 -30.14
C ALA A 467 -7.23 43.11 -30.00
N GLY A 468 -6.75 42.66 -28.84
CA GLY A 468 -6.38 41.26 -28.57
C GLY A 468 -7.52 40.37 -28.05
N ILE A 469 -8.74 40.91 -27.89
CA ILE A 469 -9.90 40.20 -27.31
C ILE A 469 -11.04 40.10 -28.36
N GLY A 470 -10.68 39.83 -29.61
CA GLY A 470 -11.60 39.28 -30.61
C GLY A 470 -11.71 37.77 -30.44
N ALA A 471 -12.93 37.24 -30.38
CA ALA A 471 -13.33 35.93 -29.84
C ALA A 471 -12.73 34.65 -30.46
N GLY A 472 -11.69 34.71 -31.31
CA GLY A 472 -11.11 33.53 -31.98
C GLY A 472 -9.66 33.20 -31.66
N GLU A 473 -8.82 34.20 -31.33
CA GLU A 473 -7.35 34.03 -31.33
C GLU A 473 -6.70 34.28 -29.96
N ALA A 474 -7.47 34.79 -29.00
CA ALA A 474 -7.07 35.02 -27.61
C ALA A 474 -6.81 33.72 -26.81
N THR A 475 -7.17 32.55 -27.34
CA THR A 475 -7.04 31.28 -26.62
C THR A 475 -5.58 30.94 -26.30
N SER A 476 -4.60 31.41 -27.05
CA SER A 476 -3.17 31.14 -26.78
C SER A 476 -2.60 31.99 -25.64
N PHE A 477 -2.93 33.29 -25.57
CA PHE A 477 -2.48 34.22 -24.53
C PHE A 477 -3.28 34.12 -23.23
N VAL A 478 -4.60 33.86 -23.31
CA VAL A 478 -5.49 33.75 -22.14
C VAL A 478 -5.27 32.45 -21.38
N THR A 479 -4.92 31.36 -22.07
CA THR A 479 -4.82 30.04 -21.42
C THR A 479 -3.46 29.77 -20.78
N GLY A 480 -2.41 30.56 -21.02
CA GLY A 480 -1.05 30.27 -20.53
C GLY A 480 -0.61 28.82 -20.79
N LYS A 481 -1.22 28.13 -21.76
CA LYS A 481 -0.98 26.71 -22.07
C LYS A 481 0.37 26.49 -22.73
N MET A 482 0.95 27.55 -23.28
CA MET A 482 2.22 27.47 -24.01
C MET A 482 3.45 27.63 -23.13
N GLN A 483 3.38 28.33 -21.99
CA GLN A 483 4.60 28.73 -21.27
C GLN A 483 5.27 27.53 -20.58
N ASP A 484 4.52 26.76 -19.79
CA ASP A 484 5.11 25.66 -19.00
C ASP A 484 5.31 24.37 -19.82
N ILE A 485 4.41 24.04 -20.76
CA ILE A 485 4.47 22.81 -21.57
C ILE A 485 5.56 22.89 -22.65
N PHE A 486 5.87 24.10 -23.15
CA PHE A 486 6.95 24.28 -24.11
C PHE A 486 8.30 24.40 -23.43
N GLU A 487 8.41 24.95 -22.21
CA GLU A 487 9.71 25.10 -21.54
C GLU A 487 10.38 23.74 -21.27
N GLU A 488 9.66 22.74 -20.75
CA GLU A 488 10.20 21.38 -20.53
C GLU A 488 10.50 20.62 -21.84
N ARG A 489 9.60 20.69 -22.83
CA ARG A 489 9.79 19.99 -24.12
C ARG A 489 10.86 20.65 -24.99
N LEU A 490 10.92 21.98 -25.08
CA LEU A 490 11.97 22.68 -25.82
C LEU A 490 13.32 22.56 -25.12
N ARG A 491 13.38 22.51 -23.78
CA ARG A 491 14.64 22.22 -23.07
C ARG A 491 15.23 20.88 -23.48
N SER A 492 14.39 19.86 -23.66
CA SER A 492 14.81 18.52 -24.12
C SER A 492 15.21 18.44 -25.61
N ILE A 493 14.68 19.32 -26.47
CA ILE A 493 14.89 19.28 -27.93
C ILE A 493 15.96 20.28 -28.40
N THR A 494 15.97 21.49 -27.84
CA THR A 494 16.80 22.63 -28.28
C THR A 494 18.03 22.88 -27.39
N GLY A 495 18.06 22.27 -26.20
CA GLY A 495 19.13 22.47 -25.21
C GLY A 495 19.18 23.89 -24.64
N LEU A 496 18.06 24.63 -24.67
CA LEU A 496 17.88 25.93 -24.02
C LEU A 496 17.47 25.72 -22.55
N ASP A 497 17.99 26.52 -21.63
CA ASP A 497 17.72 26.37 -20.19
C ASP A 497 16.46 27.10 -19.73
N ARG A 498 16.05 28.15 -20.45
CA ARG A 498 14.86 28.94 -20.18
C ARG A 498 14.24 29.43 -21.48
N PHE A 499 12.93 29.30 -21.62
CA PHE A 499 12.15 29.89 -22.71
C PHE A 499 10.86 30.45 -22.12
N GLN A 500 10.69 31.76 -22.19
CA GLN A 500 9.59 32.48 -21.54
C GLN A 500 8.96 33.46 -22.52
N VAL A 501 7.62 33.55 -22.49
CA VAL A 501 6.84 34.50 -23.28
C VAL A 501 5.92 35.26 -22.34
N ASP A 502 6.19 36.55 -22.13
CA ASP A 502 5.38 37.41 -21.25
C ASP A 502 4.83 38.60 -22.03
N PRO A 503 3.63 39.11 -21.71
CA PRO A 503 3.17 40.38 -22.25
C PRO A 503 4.05 41.53 -21.74
N HIS A 504 4.50 42.40 -22.64
CA HIS A 504 5.29 43.57 -22.34
C HIS A 504 4.65 44.81 -22.98
N VAL A 505 4.58 45.92 -22.24
CA VAL A 505 4.21 47.20 -22.84
C VAL A 505 5.47 47.79 -23.46
N SER A 506 5.51 47.85 -24.79
CA SER A 506 6.62 48.47 -25.53
C SER A 506 6.79 49.92 -25.09
N LYS A 507 8.03 50.31 -24.80
CA LYS A 507 8.36 51.69 -24.42
C LYS A 507 8.33 52.64 -25.60
N SER A 508 8.51 52.12 -26.81
CA SER A 508 8.49 52.87 -28.07
C SER A 508 7.06 53.06 -28.61
N THR A 509 6.22 52.02 -28.60
CA THR A 509 4.88 52.08 -29.20
C THR A 509 3.75 52.29 -28.18
N GLY A 510 4.00 52.02 -26.89
CA GLY A 510 2.97 52.05 -25.85
C GLY A 510 1.93 50.94 -26.00
N THR A 511 2.19 49.93 -26.83
CA THR A 511 1.30 48.80 -27.08
C THR A 511 1.74 47.53 -26.35
N VAL A 512 0.78 46.62 -26.07
CA VAL A 512 1.12 45.31 -25.50
C VAL A 512 1.64 44.40 -26.61
N GLU A 513 2.92 44.06 -26.52
CA GLU A 513 3.60 43.15 -27.44
C GLU A 513 4.10 41.93 -26.65
N PRO A 514 4.08 40.71 -27.23
CA PRO A 514 4.69 39.55 -26.60
C PRO A 514 6.20 39.75 -26.49
N ARG A 515 6.81 39.53 -25.34
CA ARG A 515 8.26 39.54 -25.14
C ARG A 515 8.76 38.13 -24.93
N VAL A 516 9.71 37.71 -25.75
CA VAL A 516 10.32 36.39 -25.70
C VAL A 516 11.68 36.50 -25.01
N THR A 517 11.89 35.70 -23.97
CA THR A 517 13.19 35.55 -23.29
C THR A 517 13.70 34.13 -23.46
N VAL A 518 14.93 34.00 -23.93
CA VAL A 518 15.62 32.73 -24.13
C VAL A 518 16.94 32.76 -23.36
N SER A 519 17.23 31.73 -22.58
CA SER A 519 18.53 31.59 -21.90
C SER A 519 19.19 30.26 -22.23
N LYS A 520 20.52 30.27 -22.37
CA LYS A 520 21.34 29.08 -22.57
C LYS A 520 22.63 29.15 -21.75
N ARG A 521 22.97 28.04 -21.13
CA ARG A 521 24.24 27.77 -20.46
C ARG A 521 25.25 27.25 -21.49
N LEU A 522 26.39 27.92 -21.62
CA LEU A 522 27.37 27.62 -22.68
C LEU A 522 28.61 26.85 -22.19
N LEU A 523 29.03 27.05 -20.93
CA LEU A 523 30.27 26.48 -20.37
C LEU A 523 30.06 25.98 -18.93
N GLY A 524 29.42 24.82 -18.80
CA GLY A 524 28.98 24.30 -17.50
C GLY A 524 28.21 25.37 -16.72
N ASP A 525 28.23 25.36 -15.39
CA ASP A 525 27.43 26.31 -14.60
C ASP A 525 28.04 27.72 -14.50
N ARG A 526 29.03 28.03 -15.35
CA ARG A 526 29.82 29.27 -15.26
C ARG A 526 29.37 30.35 -16.23
N VAL A 527 28.85 30.04 -17.42
CA VAL A 527 28.47 31.07 -18.42
C VAL A 527 27.02 30.91 -18.83
N TYR A 528 26.24 31.97 -18.65
CA TYR A 528 24.85 32.08 -19.08
C TYR A 528 24.70 33.21 -20.08
N VAL A 529 24.01 32.93 -21.17
CA VAL A 529 23.59 33.94 -22.15
C VAL A 529 22.08 34.00 -22.14
N THR A 530 21.54 35.21 -21.99
CA THR A 530 20.11 35.49 -22.03
C THR A 530 19.84 36.50 -23.13
N TYR A 531 18.93 36.16 -24.02
CA TYR A 531 18.44 37.00 -25.10
C TYR A 531 16.97 37.31 -24.85
N THR A 532 16.59 38.59 -24.87
CA THR A 532 15.20 39.03 -24.70
C THR A 532 14.82 39.96 -25.85
N THR A 533 13.66 39.74 -26.46
CA THR A 533 13.17 40.55 -27.58
C THR A 533 11.65 40.71 -27.54
N ALA A 534 11.14 41.88 -27.90
CA ALA A 534 9.72 42.10 -28.16
C ALA A 534 9.35 41.58 -29.57
N VAL A 535 8.20 40.91 -29.70
CA VAL A 535 7.68 40.35 -30.95
C VAL A 535 6.80 41.40 -31.61
N GLY A 536 7.29 42.01 -32.67
CA GLY A 536 6.59 43.08 -33.42
C GLY A 536 7.47 44.29 -33.67
N THR A 537 8.45 44.54 -32.79
CA THR A 537 9.40 45.64 -32.89
C THR A 537 10.84 45.10 -32.77
N LEU A 538 11.66 45.28 -33.80
CA LEU A 538 13.06 44.81 -33.81
C LEU A 538 13.98 45.64 -32.89
N GLU A 539 13.47 46.75 -32.37
CA GLU A 539 14.27 47.78 -31.68
C GLU A 539 14.46 47.51 -30.18
N GLU A 540 13.66 46.64 -29.55
CA GLU A 540 13.75 46.34 -28.11
C GLU A 540 14.40 44.97 -27.86
N GLN A 541 15.73 44.90 -28.02
CA GLN A 541 16.52 43.68 -27.79
C GLN A 541 17.49 43.85 -26.61
N ILE A 542 17.47 42.90 -25.69
CA ILE A 542 18.40 42.86 -24.55
C ILE A 542 19.24 41.59 -24.67
N ILE A 543 20.56 41.75 -24.59
CA ILE A 543 21.50 40.63 -24.56
C ILE A 543 22.28 40.69 -23.26
N LYS A 544 22.18 39.65 -22.45
CA LYS A 544 22.88 39.56 -21.18
C LYS A 544 23.78 38.34 -21.14
N LEU A 545 25.05 38.56 -20.79
CA LEU A 545 26.03 37.53 -20.56
C LEU A 545 26.45 37.57 -19.08
N GLU A 546 26.32 36.46 -18.37
CA GLU A 546 26.69 36.34 -16.96
C GLU A 546 27.72 35.23 -16.79
N TYR A 547 28.90 35.59 -16.27
CA TYR A 547 30.00 34.68 -15.98
C TYR A 547 30.24 34.57 -14.47
N PHE A 548 29.99 33.39 -13.90
CA PHE A 548 30.25 33.07 -12.51
C PHE A 548 31.72 32.68 -12.34
N MET A 549 32.50 33.57 -11.72
CA MET A 549 33.89 33.29 -11.34
C MET A 549 33.93 32.32 -10.17
N ASN A 550 33.03 32.48 -9.20
CA ASN A 550 32.79 31.56 -8.09
C ASN A 550 31.34 31.72 -7.58
N LYS A 551 31.00 31.06 -6.46
CA LYS A 551 29.64 31.09 -5.89
C LYS A 551 29.19 32.48 -5.40
N ASN A 552 30.13 33.39 -5.17
CA ASN A 552 29.92 34.69 -4.53
C ASN A 552 30.20 35.88 -5.44
N ILE A 553 30.80 35.66 -6.61
CA ILE A 553 31.18 36.74 -7.54
C ILE A 553 30.83 36.35 -8.98
N SER A 554 30.08 37.21 -9.68
CA SER A 554 29.80 37.09 -11.11
C SER A 554 30.12 38.38 -11.87
N LEU A 555 30.60 38.22 -13.10
CA LEU A 555 30.72 39.31 -14.08
C LEU A 555 29.48 39.29 -14.96
N VAL A 556 28.88 40.44 -15.18
CA VAL A 556 27.68 40.59 -16.01
C VAL A 556 27.99 41.59 -17.10
N GLY A 557 27.88 41.20 -18.37
CA GLY A 557 27.81 42.10 -19.50
C GLY A 557 26.36 42.20 -19.97
N GLU A 558 25.87 43.41 -20.20
CA GLU A 558 24.51 43.62 -20.69
C GLU A 558 24.52 44.63 -21.83
N ARG A 559 23.81 44.31 -22.90
CA ARG A 559 23.39 45.27 -23.93
C ARG A 559 21.91 45.52 -23.71
N ASP A 560 21.56 46.74 -23.34
CA ASP A 560 20.18 47.12 -23.06
C ASP A 560 19.37 47.33 -24.35
N GLU A 561 18.08 47.59 -24.16
CA GLU A 561 17.09 47.87 -25.21
C GLU A 561 17.41 49.11 -26.08
N ARG A 562 18.33 49.99 -25.67
CA ARG A 562 18.79 51.16 -26.44
C ARG A 562 20.11 50.89 -27.15
N GLY A 563 20.62 49.66 -27.05
CA GLY A 563 21.91 49.24 -27.58
C GLY A 563 23.10 49.70 -26.75
N ILE A 564 22.88 50.27 -25.56
CA ILE A 564 23.95 50.68 -24.64
C ILE A 564 24.53 49.42 -24.00
N THR A 565 25.85 49.29 -24.04
CA THR A 565 26.56 48.17 -23.41
C THR A 565 27.11 48.59 -22.06
N GLY A 566 26.79 47.81 -21.02
CA GLY A 566 27.28 47.97 -19.66
C GLY A 566 27.91 46.69 -19.13
N GLY A 567 28.72 46.83 -18.08
CA GLY A 567 29.36 45.71 -17.39
C GLY A 567 29.33 45.92 -15.89
N ASP A 568 28.86 44.92 -15.15
CA ASP A 568 28.79 44.93 -13.70
C ASP A 568 29.58 43.77 -13.08
N ILE A 569 30.09 43.98 -11.87
CA ILE A 569 30.56 42.90 -10.99
C ILE A 569 29.55 42.75 -9.86
N ARG A 570 28.93 41.57 -9.76
CA ARG A 570 27.94 41.27 -8.72
C ARG A 570 28.55 40.42 -7.63
N PHE A 571 28.35 40.84 -6.38
CA PHE A 571 28.73 40.10 -5.19
C PHE A 571 27.48 39.53 -4.51
N ARG A 572 27.50 38.24 -4.19
CA ARG A 572 26.41 37.54 -3.50
C ARG A 572 26.87 37.11 -2.11
N PHE A 573 26.17 37.62 -1.09
CA PHE A 573 26.35 37.27 0.31
C PHE A 573 25.17 36.40 0.76
N GLU A 574 25.46 35.21 1.30
CA GLU A 574 24.45 34.38 1.98
C GLU A 574 24.50 34.70 3.48
N PHE A 575 23.38 35.14 4.02
CA PHE A 575 23.22 35.33 5.47
C PHE A 575 22.60 34.07 6.05
N LYS A 576 23.19 33.58 7.15
CA LYS A 576 22.73 32.41 7.89
C LYS A 576 21.62 32.77 8.87
#